data_AF-A0A3Q2PKA9-F1
#
_entry.id   AF-A0A3Q2PKA9-F1
#
_cell.length_a   1.000
_cell.length_b   1.000
_cell.length_c   1.000
_cell.angle_alpha   90.00
_cell.angle_beta   90.00
_cell.angle_gamma   90.00
#
_symmetry.space_group_name_H-M   'P 1'
#
loop_
_entity.id
_entity.type
_entity.pdbx_description
1 polymer ?
#
loop_
_entity_poly.entity_id
_entity_poly.type
_entity_poly.pdbx_seq_one_letter_code
_entity_poly.pdbx_strand_id
1 'polypeptide(L)' 'LFIPLKTSNNVFSVKELLSDDVSAAIKCAKRVVLDPQGIAAWVGWQVHCKNQDVSKYVAGCGLD' A
#
# COMPACT_ATOMS: atom_id res chain seq x y z
N LEU A 1 -8.70 -2.67 0.83
CA LEU A 1 -7.38 -2.04 1.04
C LEU A 1 -7.19 -1.79 2.54
N PHE A 2 -6.54 -2.70 3.28
CA PHE A 2 -6.20 -2.41 4.69
C PHE A 2 -4.86 -1.70 4.71
N ILE A 3 -4.85 -0.38 4.48
CA ILE A 3 -3.72 0.45 4.89
C ILE A 3 -3.71 0.37 6.41
N PRO A 4 -2.61 -0.06 7.07
CA PRO A 4 -2.55 -0.06 8.51
C PRO A 4 -2.69 1.40 8.99
N LEU A 5 -3.90 1.77 9.40
CA LEU A 5 -4.27 3.12 9.85
C LEU A 5 -3.54 3.54 11.14
N LYS A 6 -2.71 2.66 11.70
CA LYS A 6 -2.03 2.86 12.99
C LYS A 6 -0.78 3.73 12.92
N THR A 7 -0.23 4.06 11.75
CA THR A 7 1.12 4.66 11.68
C THR A 7 1.22 6.06 11.07
N SER A 8 0.17 6.64 10.51
CA SER A 8 0.24 8.01 9.97
C SER A 8 -0.61 8.96 10.81
N ASN A 9 0.03 9.61 11.79
CA ASN A 9 -0.48 10.72 12.61
C ASN A 9 -1.62 11.53 11.96
N ASN A 10 -2.88 11.07 12.04
CA ASN A 10 -4.12 11.78 11.70
C ASN A 10 -4.17 12.66 10.41
N VAL A 11 -3.23 12.53 9.45
CA VAL A 11 -3.15 13.46 8.30
C VAL A 11 -4.24 13.18 7.26
N PHE A 12 -4.78 11.96 7.20
CA PHE A 12 -5.80 11.58 6.23
C PHE A 12 -7.04 11.05 6.94
N SER A 13 -8.21 11.52 6.53
CA SER A 13 -9.47 10.97 6.99
C SER A 13 -9.76 9.61 6.34
N VAL A 14 -10.54 8.77 7.01
CA VAL A 14 -11.01 7.49 6.43
C VAL A 14 -11.78 7.72 5.13
N LYS A 15 -12.54 8.82 5.04
CA LYS A 15 -13.29 9.18 3.83
C LYS A 15 -12.36 9.44 2.65
N GLU A 16 -11.24 10.13 2.85
CA GLU A 16 -10.24 10.36 1.79
C GLU A 16 -9.56 9.06 1.37
N LEU A 17 -9.30 8.15 2.30
CA LEU A 17 -8.66 6.85 2.01
C LEU A 17 -9.60 5.86 1.30
N LEU A 18 -10.92 6.09 1.34
CA LEU A 18 -11.95 5.29 0.68
C LEU A 18 -12.53 5.98 -0.56
N SER A 19 -11.98 7.14 -0.95
CA SER A 19 -12.35 7.85 -2.18
C SER A 19 -11.88 7.09 -3.42
N ASP A 20 -12.53 7.36 -4.57
CA ASP A 20 -12.09 6.89 -5.88
C ASP A 20 -10.74 7.50 -6.28
N ASP A 21 -10.47 8.74 -5.82
CA ASP A 21 -9.13 9.33 -5.94
C ASP A 21 -8.17 8.66 -4.97
N VAL A 22 -7.28 7.82 -5.52
CA VAL A 22 -6.29 7.06 -4.76
C VAL A 22 -5.11 7.92 -4.28
N SER A 23 -5.07 9.22 -4.57
CA SER A 23 -3.92 10.09 -4.25
C SER A 23 -3.63 10.15 -2.75
N ALA A 24 -4.66 10.27 -1.91
CA ALA A 24 -4.51 10.26 -0.46
C ALA A 24 -4.00 8.90 0.05
N ALA A 25 -4.58 7.80 -0.45
CA ALA A 25 -4.18 6.45 -0.12
C ALA A 25 -2.71 6.15 -0.51
N ILE A 26 -2.27 6.59 -1.69
CA ILE A 26 -0.88 6.44 -2.15
C ILE A 26 0.08 7.22 -1.25
N LYS A 27 -0.25 8.46 -0.88
CA LYS A 27 0.58 9.27 0.04
C LYS A 27 0.72 8.60 1.40
N CYS A 28 -0.38 8.07 1.94
CA CYS A 28 -0.37 7.34 3.19
C CYS A 28 0.51 6.07 3.09
N ALA A 29 0.32 5.25 2.04
CA ALA A 29 1.11 4.04 1.84
C ALA A 29 2.62 4.33 1.71
N LYS A 30 3.01 5.40 1.00
CA LYS A 30 4.40 5.86 0.91
C LYS A 30 5.01 6.21 2.27
N ARG A 31 4.22 6.78 3.20
CA ARG A 31 4.69 7.03 4.57
C ARG A 31 4.85 5.73 5.34
N VAL A 32 3.90 4.80 5.26
CA VAL A 32 3.95 3.52 5.99
C VAL A 32 5.18 2.69 5.61
N VAL A 33 5.54 2.63 4.31
CA VAL A 33 6.72 1.86 3.88
C VAL A 33 8.07 2.43 4.36
N LEU A 34 8.08 3.64 4.94
CA LEU A 34 9.27 4.22 5.59
C LEU A 34 9.41 3.80 7.05
N ASP A 35 8.38 3.20 7.65
CA ASP A 35 8.49 2.65 9.01
C ASP A 35 9.38 1.39 9.02
N PRO A 36 9.91 0.97 10.17
CA PRO A 36 10.83 -0.18 10.26
C PRO A 36 10.30 -1.49 9.67
N GLN A 37 8.99 -1.68 9.61
CA GLN A 37 8.38 -2.86 9.00
C GLN A 37 8.35 -2.80 7.46
N GLY A 38 8.52 -1.62 6.87
CA GLY A 38 8.38 -1.40 5.43
C GLY A 38 7.04 -1.92 4.89
N ILE A 39 7.08 -2.57 3.73
CA ILE A 39 5.90 -3.22 3.14
C ILE A 39 5.40 -4.43 3.94
N ALA A 40 6.21 -4.99 4.86
CA ALA A 40 5.77 -6.08 5.72
C ALA A 40 4.67 -5.64 6.70
N ALA A 41 4.42 -4.34 6.88
CA ALA A 41 3.26 -3.88 7.66
C ALA A 41 1.90 -4.40 7.10
N TRP A 42 1.86 -4.83 5.83
CA TRP A 42 0.69 -5.46 5.23
C TRP A 42 0.77 -6.99 5.29
N VAL A 43 -0.02 -7.60 6.18
CA VAL A 43 -0.10 -9.07 6.33
C VAL A 43 -0.52 -9.75 5.02
N GLY A 44 -1.44 -9.16 4.25
CA GLY A 44 -1.84 -9.69 2.95
C GLY A 44 -0.66 -9.79 1.96
N TRP A 45 0.24 -8.80 1.96
CA TRP A 45 1.47 -8.86 1.17
C TRP A 45 2.43 -9.92 1.71
N GLN A 46 2.58 -10.06 3.03
CA GLN A 46 3.44 -11.08 3.64
C GLN A 46 3.02 -12.50 3.24
N VAL A 47 1.72 -12.79 3.28
CA VAL A 47 1.19 -14.15 3.05
C VAL A 47 1.15 -14.49 1.56
N HIS A 48 0.86 -13.52 0.69
CA HIS A 48 0.55 -13.81 -0.71
C HIS A 48 1.54 -13.25 -1.73
N CYS A 49 2.47 -12.38 -1.34
CA CYS A 49 3.38 -11.72 -2.28
C CYS A 49 4.85 -11.86 -1.91
N LYS A 50 5.19 -11.90 -0.62
CA LYS A 50 6.58 -12.01 -0.17
C LYS A 50 7.23 -13.27 -0.73
N ASN A 51 8.43 -13.12 -1.29
CA ASN A 51 9.22 -14.19 -1.92
C ASN A 51 8.51 -14.88 -3.12
N GLN A 52 7.52 -14.23 -3.73
CA GLN A 52 6.89 -14.70 -4.95
C GLN A 52 7.32 -13.83 -6.13
N ASP A 53 7.29 -14.42 -7.33
CA ASP A 53 7.38 -13.63 -8.55
C ASP A 53 6.07 -12.84 -8.75
N VAL A 54 6.19 -11.51 -8.64
CA VAL A 54 5.10 -10.56 -8.79
C VAL A 54 5.06 -9.91 -10.17
N SER A 55 5.98 -10.24 -11.08
CA SER A 55 6.01 -9.69 -12.45
C SER A 55 4.71 -9.93 -13.21
N LYS A 56 4.05 -11.06 -12.94
CA LYS A 56 2.73 -11.42 -13.49
C LYS A 56 1.63 -10.38 -13.24
N TYR A 57 1.71 -9.58 -12.18
CA TYR A 57 0.68 -8.57 -11.86
C TYR A 57 0.74 -7.34 -12.76
N VAL A 58 1.86 -7.13 -13.45
CA VAL A 58 2.07 -6.00 -14.39
C VAL A 58 2.32 -6.47 -15.82
N ALA A 59 2.26 -7.79 -16.07
CA ALA A 59 2.45 -8.35 -17.39
C ALA A 59 1.34 -7.87 -18.35
N GLY A 60 1.74 -7.32 -19.50
CA GLY A 60 0.81 -6.78 -20.50
C GLY A 60 0.29 -5.37 -20.21
N CYS A 61 0.75 -4.71 -19.15
CA CYS A 61 0.37 -3.33 -18.86
C CYS A 61 1.09 -2.27 -19.73
N GLY A 62 2.08 -2.65 -20.54
CA GLY A 62 2.85 -1.72 -21.38
C GLY A 62 3.62 -0.68 -20.56
N LEU A 63 4.20 -1.13 -19.44
CA LEU A 63 4.99 -0.29 -18.54
C LEU A 63 6.46 -0.36 -18.98
N ASP A 64 6.74 0.25 -20.14
CA ASP A 64 8.05 0.31 -20.79
C ASP A 64 8.70 1.69 -20.57
#